data_AF-A0AAD4MB99-F1
#
_entry.id   AF-A0AAD4MB99-F1
#
_cell.length_a   1.000
_cell.length_b   1.000
_cell.length_c   1.000
_cell.angle_alpha   90.00
_cell.angle_beta   90.00
_cell.angle_gamma   90.00
#
_symmetry.space_group_name_H-M   'P 1'
#
loop_
_entity.id
_entity.type
_entity.pdbx_description
1 polymer ?
#
loop_
_entity_poly.entity_id
_entity_poly.type
_entity_poly.pdbx_seq_one_letter_code
_entity_poly.pdbx_strand_id
1 'polypeptide(L)'
;MHFPFDNWQLAVPRLANCRLEDCLMDYTRLEVLTDCICRKCSMRATLLRLEQDAERLTAEVGKPTVSQSKKKRVREVRRLAGRLKSALDEGRIEEEIKGVKIEKVISRASTKQAMVARPPPVLALHLNRSVHFGAYASKNMARVHFPEVLDLTPFTTSGMLSTSPSIPISSHPPTPIPTYMPPPPSIAAVAAPSTKTRPATQQAPPRVLYRLAAVVCHYGQHSFGHYVCFRRKPRGEGRVVPPWLDELAASSGKGWLRASDDAVREVGIETVLRENAGAFMLYYERVFKNEGGGGGGGASIRSSVGVGPDVRAERKDGWR
;
A
#
# COMPACT_ATOMS: atom_id res chain seq x y z
N MET A 1 9.41 7.47 1.43
CA MET A 1 9.79 6.93 0.11
C MET A 1 8.50 6.47 -0.57
N HIS A 2 8.25 6.90 -1.80
CA HIS A 2 7.07 6.45 -2.57
C HIS A 2 7.54 5.56 -3.72
N PHE A 3 6.80 4.50 -3.99
CA PHE A 3 7.09 3.59 -5.10
C PHE A 3 5.86 3.52 -6.02
N PRO A 4 6.05 3.61 -7.35
CA PRO A 4 4.98 3.33 -8.29
C PRO A 4 4.66 1.83 -8.31
N PHE A 5 3.43 1.49 -8.67
CA PHE A 5 2.99 0.12 -8.92
C PHE A 5 1.92 0.11 -10.03
N ASP A 6 1.93 -0.93 -10.86
CA ASP A 6 0.92 -1.12 -11.92
C ASP A 6 -0.20 -2.05 -11.47
N ASN A 7 0.13 -3.01 -10.61
CA ASN A 7 -0.83 -3.90 -9.97
C ASN A 7 -0.43 -4.13 -8.51
N TRP A 8 -1.44 -4.36 -7.67
CA TRP A 8 -1.25 -4.66 -6.26
C TRP A 8 -1.39 -6.16 -6.03
N GLN A 9 -0.26 -6.82 -5.81
CA GLN A 9 -0.24 -8.24 -5.49
C GLN A 9 -0.53 -8.47 -4.00
N LEU A 10 -1.65 -9.14 -3.73
CA LEU A 10 -2.16 -9.42 -2.39
C LEU A 10 -1.89 -10.88 -2.02
N ALA A 11 -1.32 -11.11 -0.85
CA ALA A 11 -1.19 -12.45 -0.30
C ALA A 11 -2.58 -12.96 0.10
N VAL A 12 -2.96 -14.13 -0.41
CA VAL A 12 -4.20 -14.78 0.01
C VAL A 12 -3.91 -15.64 1.24
N PRO A 13 -4.63 -15.45 2.36
CA PRO A 13 -4.39 -16.21 3.59
C PRO A 13 -4.68 -17.71 3.37
N ARG A 14 -4.00 -18.56 4.15
CA ARG A 14 -4.21 -20.02 4.13
C ARG A 14 -5.43 -20.42 4.97
N LEU A 15 -6.59 -19.87 4.63
CA LEU A 15 -7.89 -20.13 5.26
C LEU A 15 -8.87 -20.68 4.22
N ALA A 16 -10.00 -21.23 4.66
CA ALA A 16 -11.03 -21.72 3.74
C ALA A 16 -11.70 -20.57 2.95
N ASN A 17 -11.87 -19.43 3.59
CA ASN A 17 -12.43 -18.22 3.00
C ASN A 17 -11.84 -16.97 3.69
N CYS A 18 -11.86 -15.85 2.97
CA CYS A 18 -11.55 -14.53 3.48
C CYS A 18 -12.22 -13.46 2.61
N ARG A 19 -12.19 -12.22 3.07
CA ARG A 19 -12.60 -11.06 2.28
C ARG A 19 -11.40 -10.46 1.55
N LEU A 20 -11.66 -9.75 0.46
CA LEU A 20 -10.66 -8.94 -0.23
C LEU A 20 -10.05 -7.91 0.73
N GLU A 21 -10.88 -7.33 1.58
CA GLU A 21 -10.49 -6.36 2.60
C GLU A 21 -9.53 -6.94 3.63
N ASP A 22 -9.63 -8.23 3.96
CA ASP A 22 -8.68 -8.90 4.86
C ASP A 22 -7.28 -8.95 4.22
N CYS A 23 -7.22 -9.19 2.90
CA CYS A 23 -5.96 -9.23 2.15
C CYS A 23 -5.34 -7.83 2.03
N LEU A 24 -6.16 -6.80 1.83
CA LEU A 24 -5.72 -5.39 1.84
C LEU A 24 -5.24 -4.96 3.23
N MET A 25 -5.94 -5.38 4.27
CA MET A 25 -5.57 -5.10 5.66
C MET A 25 -4.23 -5.76 6.03
N ASP A 26 -4.03 -7.02 5.63
CA ASP A 26 -2.75 -7.72 5.84
C ASP A 26 -1.59 -6.99 5.16
N TYR A 27 -1.77 -6.55 3.90
CA TYR A 27 -0.73 -5.82 3.18
C TYR A 27 -0.40 -4.46 3.82
N THR A 28 -1.43 -3.75 4.30
CA THR A 28 -1.27 -2.41 4.89
C THR A 28 -1.02 -2.41 6.39
N ARG A 29 -0.85 -3.58 7.01
CA ARG A 29 -0.60 -3.74 8.43
C ARG A 29 0.74 -3.10 8.82
N LEU A 30 0.78 -2.53 10.03
CA LEU A 30 2.03 -2.14 10.68
C LEU A 30 2.79 -3.40 11.12
N GLU A 31 3.90 -3.68 10.47
CA GLU A 31 4.77 -4.82 10.76
C GLU A 31 5.90 -4.39 11.69
N VAL A 32 6.24 -5.25 12.66
CA VAL A 32 7.41 -5.07 13.53
C VAL A 32 8.54 -5.95 13.00
N LEU A 33 9.68 -5.32 12.75
CA LEU A 33 10.92 -5.92 12.26
C LEU A 33 11.95 -5.93 13.39
N THR A 34 12.61 -7.08 13.58
CA THR A 34 13.54 -7.34 14.69
C THR A 34 14.99 -7.50 14.24
N ASP A 35 15.23 -7.43 12.93
CA ASP A 35 16.52 -7.66 12.26
C ASP A 35 17.06 -6.39 11.55
N CYS A 36 16.33 -5.28 11.64
CA CYS A 36 16.71 -4.02 11.00
C CYS A 36 17.94 -3.40 11.67
N ILE A 37 18.98 -3.10 10.89
CA ILE A 37 20.12 -2.33 11.38
C ILE A 37 19.71 -0.85 11.49
N CYS A 38 19.57 -0.35 12.71
CA CYS A 38 19.19 1.04 12.94
C CYS A 38 20.43 1.94 12.84
N ARG A 39 20.45 2.85 11.86
CA ARG A 39 21.55 3.79 11.64
C ARG A 39 21.79 4.70 12.85
N LYS A 40 20.73 5.25 13.45
CA LYS A 40 20.83 6.11 14.65
C LYS A 40 21.40 5.35 15.86
N CYS A 41 20.93 4.13 16.12
CA CYS A 41 21.47 3.30 17.19
C CYS A 41 22.93 2.92 16.92
N SER A 42 23.25 2.61 15.67
CA SER A 42 24.61 2.31 15.20
C SER A 42 25.56 3.49 15.40
N MET A 43 25.14 4.70 15.08
CA MET A 43 25.89 5.93 15.34
C MET A 43 26.10 6.17 16.84
N ARG A 44 25.06 5.97 17.67
CA ARG A 44 25.15 6.11 19.13
C ARG A 44 26.14 5.12 19.74
N ALA A 45 26.08 3.85 19.36
CA ALA A 45 27.01 2.84 19.83
C ALA A 45 28.45 3.13 19.39
N THR A 46 28.62 3.56 18.13
CA THR A 46 29.92 4.00 17.61
C THR A 46 30.48 5.20 18.38
N LEU A 47 29.63 6.17 18.75
CA LEU A 47 30.04 7.31 19.56
C LEU A 47 30.54 6.86 20.93
N LEU A 48 29.77 6.02 21.63
CA LEU A 48 30.15 5.46 22.93
C LEU A 48 31.50 4.73 22.87
N ARG A 49 31.73 3.91 21.84
CA ARG A 49 33.02 3.24 21.64
C ARG A 49 34.16 4.24 21.43
N LEU A 50 33.97 5.26 20.59
CA LEU A 50 35.01 6.26 20.33
C LEU A 50 35.33 7.10 21.57
N GLU A 51 34.33 7.40 22.41
CA GLU A 51 34.52 8.08 23.69
C GLU A 51 35.33 7.21 24.65
N GLN A 52 34.98 5.93 24.81
CA GLN A 52 35.74 4.97 25.61
C GLN A 52 37.18 4.77 25.10
N ASP A 53 37.37 4.69 23.76
CA ASP A 53 38.69 4.61 23.14
C ASP A 53 39.53 5.86 23.42
N ALA A 54 38.90 7.05 23.38
CA ALA A 54 39.57 8.30 23.69
C ALA A 54 40.02 8.36 25.16
N GLU A 55 39.16 7.93 26.09
CA GLU A 55 39.48 7.86 27.52
C GLU A 55 40.64 6.90 27.80
N ARG A 56 40.54 5.65 27.28
CA ARG A 56 41.59 4.64 27.42
C ARG A 56 42.94 5.12 26.88
N LEU A 57 42.96 5.68 25.67
CA LEU A 57 44.19 6.19 25.08
C LEU A 57 44.76 7.40 25.84
N THR A 58 43.89 8.24 26.42
CA THR A 58 44.31 9.39 27.24
C THR A 58 44.98 8.94 28.53
N ALA A 59 44.41 7.95 29.22
CA ALA A 59 44.99 7.37 30.44
C ALA A 59 46.40 6.79 30.19
N GLU A 60 46.64 6.23 29.01
CA GLU A 60 47.96 5.73 28.62
C GLU A 60 48.97 6.84 28.29
N VAL A 61 48.51 8.04 27.90
CA VAL A 61 49.36 9.19 27.56
C VAL A 61 49.93 9.90 28.80
N GLY A 62 49.34 9.68 29.98
CA GLY A 62 49.83 10.21 31.26
C GLY A 62 51.17 9.59 31.73
N LYS A 63 51.71 8.60 31.01
CA LYS A 63 53.01 7.97 31.33
C LYS A 63 54.16 8.74 30.64
N PRO A 64 55.32 8.93 31.29
CA PRO A 64 56.42 9.77 30.78
C PRO A 64 57.08 9.28 29.48
N THR A 65 56.80 8.06 29.02
CA THR A 65 57.44 7.40 27.85
C THR A 65 56.61 7.45 26.55
N VAL A 66 55.62 8.33 26.44
CA VAL A 66 54.61 8.24 25.36
C VAL A 66 55.04 8.88 24.04
N SER A 67 54.96 8.11 22.96
CA SER A 67 55.29 8.53 21.59
C SER A 67 54.33 9.57 20.99
N GLN A 68 54.85 10.46 20.14
CA GLN A 68 54.09 11.48 19.39
C GLN A 68 52.93 10.88 18.57
N SER A 69 53.11 9.68 18.04
CA SER A 69 52.08 8.95 17.28
C SER A 69 50.84 8.68 18.14
N LYS A 70 51.03 8.38 19.43
CA LYS A 70 49.94 8.08 20.37
C LYS A 70 49.15 9.34 20.73
N LYS A 71 49.83 10.47 20.93
CA LYS A 71 49.19 11.79 21.12
C LYS A 71 48.36 12.20 19.90
N LYS A 72 48.87 11.94 18.68
CA LYS A 72 48.14 12.18 17.42
C LYS A 72 46.87 11.32 17.35
N ARG A 73 46.95 10.04 17.68
CA ARG A 73 45.82 9.11 17.68
C ARG A 73 44.71 9.53 18.64
N VAL A 74 45.03 10.00 19.85
CA VAL A 74 44.03 10.53 20.81
C VAL A 74 43.26 11.71 20.21
N ARG A 75 43.98 12.69 19.63
CA ARG A 75 43.35 13.86 18.99
C ARG A 75 42.44 13.46 17.84
N GLU A 76 42.87 12.48 17.04
CA GLU A 76 42.08 11.97 15.92
C GLU A 76 40.79 11.29 16.38
N VAL A 77 40.85 10.39 17.37
CA VAL A 77 39.67 9.70 17.91
C VAL A 77 38.68 10.72 18.50
N ARG A 78 39.15 11.70 19.27
CA ARG A 78 38.29 12.78 19.81
C ARG A 78 37.65 13.61 18.70
N ARG A 79 38.40 13.93 17.63
CA ARG A 79 37.86 14.64 16.46
C ARG A 79 36.75 13.84 15.78
N LEU A 80 36.93 12.53 15.62
CA LEU A 80 35.92 11.66 15.03
C LEU A 80 34.67 11.54 15.92
N ALA A 81 34.85 11.38 17.23
CA ALA A 81 33.74 11.38 18.20
C ALA A 81 32.96 12.70 18.15
N GLY A 82 33.65 13.85 18.14
CA GLY A 82 33.01 15.17 18.04
C GLY A 82 32.17 15.34 16.77
N ARG A 83 32.67 14.90 15.61
CA ARG A 83 31.91 14.93 14.35
C ARG A 83 30.66 14.06 14.41
N LEU A 84 30.77 12.86 14.99
CA LEU A 84 29.65 11.93 15.13
C LEU A 84 28.59 12.43 16.11
N LYS A 85 29.02 13.07 17.20
CA LYS A 85 28.15 13.73 18.17
C LYS A 85 27.37 14.89 17.54
N SER A 86 28.05 15.80 16.84
CA SER A 86 27.39 16.91 16.11
C SER A 86 26.38 16.38 15.09
N ALA A 87 26.70 15.34 14.32
CA ALA A 87 25.74 14.74 13.39
C ALA A 87 24.50 14.14 14.09
N LEU A 88 24.67 13.52 15.27
CA LEU A 88 23.56 13.00 16.07
C LEU A 88 22.68 14.10 16.67
N ASP A 89 23.30 15.16 17.21
CA ASP A 89 22.62 16.28 17.86
C ASP A 89 21.83 17.11 16.84
N GLU A 90 22.38 17.29 15.64
CA GLU A 90 21.72 17.98 14.53
C GLU A 90 20.75 17.09 13.73
N GLY A 91 20.62 15.80 14.09
CA GLY A 91 19.71 14.87 13.41
C GLY A 91 20.13 14.44 12.01
N ARG A 92 21.39 14.65 11.62
CA ARG A 92 21.99 14.24 10.32
C ARG A 92 22.34 12.75 10.28
N ILE A 93 21.34 11.89 10.49
CA ILE A 93 21.52 10.43 10.66
C ILE A 93 22.04 9.73 9.39
N GLU A 94 21.66 10.23 8.21
CA GLU A 94 22.05 9.68 6.91
C GLU A 94 23.45 10.13 6.44
N GLU A 95 24.12 11.02 7.18
CA GLU A 95 25.43 11.52 6.80
C GLU A 95 26.52 10.44 6.90
N GLU A 96 27.41 10.43 5.91
CA GLU A 96 28.61 9.60 5.92
C GLU A 96 29.79 10.32 6.58
N ILE A 97 30.17 9.86 7.77
CA ILE A 97 31.30 10.43 8.50
C ILE A 97 32.59 9.73 8.07
N LYS A 98 33.28 10.34 7.10
CA LYS A 98 34.58 9.86 6.61
C LYS A 98 35.56 9.56 7.75
N GLY A 99 36.17 8.37 7.71
CA GLY A 99 37.16 7.91 8.69
C GLY A 99 36.56 7.17 9.89
N VAL A 100 35.24 6.97 9.95
CA VAL A 100 34.56 6.23 11.03
C VAL A 100 33.97 4.94 10.49
N LYS A 101 34.42 3.80 11.02
CA LYS A 101 33.72 2.52 10.83
C LYS A 101 32.53 2.47 11.79
N ILE A 102 31.32 2.58 11.23
CA ILE A 102 30.07 2.55 11.97
C ILE A 102 29.78 1.11 12.42
N GLU A 103 29.43 0.93 13.69
CA GLU A 103 28.96 -0.33 14.24
C GLU A 103 27.62 -0.74 13.64
N LYS A 104 27.30 -2.04 13.66
CA LYS A 104 26.00 -2.52 13.17
C LYS A 104 25.15 -2.89 14.38
N VAL A 105 24.20 -2.02 14.72
CA VAL A 105 23.26 -2.27 15.81
C VAL A 105 21.91 -2.68 15.26
N ILE A 106 21.50 -3.90 15.59
CA ILE A 106 20.18 -4.44 15.25
C ILE A 106 19.14 -3.83 16.19
N SER A 107 18.09 -3.26 15.61
CA SER A 107 16.92 -2.74 16.31
C SER A 107 16.02 -3.87 16.74
N ARG A 108 15.59 -3.86 18.00
CA ARG A 108 14.65 -4.86 18.54
C ARG A 108 13.20 -4.62 18.10
N ALA A 109 12.87 -3.41 17.66
CA ALA A 109 11.52 -3.02 17.30
C ALA A 109 11.56 -1.86 16.28
N SER A 110 11.89 -2.17 15.03
CA SER A 110 11.65 -1.27 13.90
C SER A 110 10.27 -1.55 13.34
N THR A 111 9.59 -0.55 12.78
CA THR A 111 8.27 -0.76 12.18
C THR A 111 8.26 -0.40 10.71
N LYS A 112 7.44 -1.11 9.93
CA LYS A 112 7.22 -0.90 8.50
C LYS A 112 5.74 -0.94 8.21
N GLN A 113 5.27 0.00 7.39
CA GLN A 113 3.91 0.00 6.90
C GLN A 113 3.90 0.49 5.45
N ALA A 114 3.13 -0.18 4.60
CA ALA A 114 2.85 0.24 3.23
C ALA A 114 1.40 0.69 3.12
N MET A 115 1.14 1.82 2.47
CA MET A 115 -0.22 2.34 2.22
C MET A 115 -0.28 2.99 0.85
N VAL A 116 -1.49 3.15 0.31
CA VAL A 116 -1.69 3.82 -0.98
C VAL A 116 -1.69 5.34 -0.79
N ALA A 117 -0.63 5.99 -1.24
CA ALA A 117 -0.55 7.45 -1.20
C ALA A 117 -1.40 8.14 -2.28
N ARG A 118 -1.46 7.56 -3.49
CA ARG A 118 -2.23 8.09 -4.62
C ARG A 118 -3.02 6.96 -5.29
N PRO A 119 -4.35 6.87 -5.07
CA PRO A 119 -5.17 5.83 -5.68
C PRO A 119 -5.27 6.00 -7.21
N PRO A 120 -5.00 4.95 -8.01
CA PRO A 120 -5.02 5.03 -9.47
C PRO A 120 -6.46 5.07 -10.03
N PRO A 121 -6.73 5.69 -11.20
CA PRO A 121 -8.07 5.65 -11.81
C PRO A 121 -8.59 4.22 -12.06
N VAL A 122 -7.68 3.30 -12.40
CA VAL A 122 -7.94 1.87 -12.52
C VAL A 122 -7.06 1.14 -11.52
N LEU A 123 -7.69 0.35 -10.66
CA LEU A 123 -7.02 -0.46 -9.65
C LEU A 123 -7.01 -1.92 -10.10
N ALA A 124 -5.82 -2.44 -10.38
CA ALA A 124 -5.58 -3.86 -10.67
C ALA A 124 -5.09 -4.57 -9.40
N LEU A 125 -5.86 -5.54 -8.92
CA LEU A 125 -5.53 -6.37 -7.76
C LEU A 125 -5.22 -7.79 -8.24
N HIS A 126 -4.06 -8.31 -7.88
CA HIS A 126 -3.64 -9.68 -8.15
C HIS A 126 -3.73 -10.50 -6.87
N LEU A 127 -4.60 -11.51 -6.85
CA LEU A 127 -4.70 -12.46 -5.75
C LEU A 127 -3.62 -13.53 -5.90
N ASN A 128 -2.52 -13.39 -5.15
CA ASN A 128 -1.43 -14.36 -5.17
C ASN A 128 -1.87 -15.66 -4.49
N ARG A 129 -2.28 -16.61 -5.32
CA ARG A 129 -2.69 -17.95 -4.89
C ARG A 129 -1.54 -18.97 -4.96
N SER A 130 -0.33 -18.60 -5.37
CA SER A 130 0.78 -19.55 -5.44
C SER A 130 1.41 -19.75 -4.07
N VAL A 131 1.44 -21.01 -3.60
CA VAL A 131 2.02 -21.39 -2.31
C VAL A 131 3.13 -22.40 -2.55
N HIS A 132 4.31 -22.11 -2.02
CA HIS A 132 5.49 -22.96 -2.14
C HIS A 132 5.77 -23.68 -0.81
N PHE A 133 5.95 -24.99 -0.88
CA PHE A 133 6.29 -25.89 0.22
C PHE A 133 7.59 -26.62 -0.13
N GLY A 134 8.73 -26.02 0.21
CA GLY A 134 10.03 -26.54 -0.20
C GLY A 134 10.12 -26.66 -1.72
N ALA A 135 10.19 -27.89 -2.24
CA ALA A 135 10.26 -28.17 -3.67
C ALA A 135 8.89 -28.18 -4.39
N TYR A 136 7.77 -28.19 -3.66
CA TYR A 136 6.44 -28.32 -4.26
C TYR A 136 5.72 -26.98 -4.31
N ALA A 137 5.03 -26.73 -5.42
CA ALA A 137 4.16 -25.59 -5.55
C ALA A 137 2.70 -26.05 -5.66
N SER A 138 1.82 -25.32 -4.99
CA SER A 138 0.39 -25.60 -4.95
C SER A 138 -0.40 -24.30 -5.08
N LYS A 139 -1.69 -24.43 -5.40
CA LYS A 139 -2.59 -23.29 -5.52
C LYS A 139 -3.44 -23.18 -4.25
N ASN A 140 -3.52 -21.97 -3.70
CA ASN A 140 -4.37 -21.62 -2.58
C ASN A 140 -5.84 -21.54 -3.06
N MET A 141 -6.64 -22.49 -2.57
CA MET A 141 -8.05 -22.65 -2.90
C MET A 141 -8.99 -21.80 -2.03
N ALA A 142 -8.46 -20.92 -1.16
CA ALA A 142 -9.25 -20.03 -0.33
C ALA A 142 -10.28 -19.25 -1.15
N ARG A 143 -11.54 -19.22 -0.70
CA ARG A 143 -12.57 -18.39 -1.32
C ARG A 143 -12.40 -16.94 -0.91
N VAL A 144 -12.05 -16.07 -1.85
CA VAL A 144 -11.88 -14.63 -1.61
C VAL A 144 -13.15 -13.91 -2.01
N HIS A 145 -13.90 -13.43 -1.02
CA HIS A 145 -15.11 -12.64 -1.24
C HIS A 145 -14.73 -11.20 -1.57
N PHE A 146 -15.07 -10.75 -2.78
CA PHE A 146 -14.82 -9.39 -3.24
C PHE A 146 -16.16 -8.68 -3.50
N PRO A 147 -16.30 -7.39 -3.16
CA PRO A 147 -17.54 -6.64 -3.37
C PRO A 147 -17.64 -6.08 -4.79
N GLU A 148 -18.84 -5.73 -5.25
CA GLU A 148 -18.99 -4.90 -6.45
C GLU A 148 -18.44 -3.49 -6.23
N VAL A 149 -18.65 -2.92 -5.04
CA VAL A 149 -18.14 -1.60 -4.65
C VAL A 149 -17.13 -1.77 -3.53
N LEU A 150 -15.88 -1.38 -3.80
CA LEU A 150 -14.77 -1.44 -2.87
C LEU A 150 -14.51 -0.04 -2.29
N ASP A 151 -14.52 0.07 -0.96
CA ASP A 151 -14.03 1.26 -0.26
C ASP A 151 -12.53 1.08 0.02
N LEU A 152 -11.70 1.79 -0.73
CA LEU A 152 -10.24 1.76 -0.55
C LEU A 152 -9.77 2.72 0.54
N THR A 153 -10.64 3.61 1.04
CA THR A 153 -10.27 4.69 1.99
C THR A 153 -9.39 4.19 3.13
N PRO A 154 -9.73 3.10 3.86
CA PRO A 154 -8.95 2.63 5.02
C PRO A 154 -7.49 2.26 4.69
N PHE A 155 -7.20 1.95 3.42
CA PHE A 155 -5.91 1.47 2.93
C PHE A 155 -5.08 2.58 2.27
N THR A 156 -5.59 3.81 2.25
CA THR A 156 -4.93 4.99 1.67
C THR A 156 -4.30 5.87 2.76
N THR A 157 -3.45 6.82 2.40
CA THR A 157 -3.00 7.84 3.36
C THR A 157 -4.04 8.97 3.45
N SER A 158 -4.23 9.54 4.64
CA SER A 158 -5.15 10.66 4.88
C SER A 158 -4.54 12.03 4.53
N GLY A 159 -3.31 12.05 4.01
CA GLY A 159 -2.52 13.28 3.81
C GLY A 159 -1.80 13.78 5.07
N MET A 160 -2.23 13.36 6.26
CA MET A 160 -1.52 13.62 7.52
C MET A 160 -0.79 12.35 7.96
N LEU A 161 0.55 12.40 7.96
CA LEU A 161 1.37 11.24 8.29
C LEU A 161 1.93 11.34 9.71
N SER A 162 1.71 10.30 10.51
CA SER A 162 2.34 10.13 11.82
C SER A 162 3.80 9.70 11.66
N THR A 163 4.70 10.29 12.45
CA THR A 163 6.11 9.86 12.56
C THR A 163 6.38 8.97 13.76
N SER A 164 5.35 8.66 14.56
CA SER A 164 5.52 7.78 15.72
C SER A 164 5.59 6.31 15.26
N PRO A 165 6.64 5.56 15.66
CA PRO A 165 6.85 4.20 15.17
C PRO A 165 5.85 3.18 15.73
N SER A 166 5.17 3.51 16.83
CA SER A 166 4.25 2.59 17.53
C SER A 166 2.82 2.63 17.02
N ILE A 167 2.51 3.54 16.08
CA ILE A 167 1.17 3.72 15.54
C ILE A 167 1.21 3.72 14.01
N PRO A 168 0.08 3.37 13.34
CA PRO A 168 -0.02 3.48 11.91
C PRO A 168 0.38 4.87 11.38
N ILE A 169 1.04 4.91 10.23
CA ILE A 169 1.48 6.14 9.56
C ILE A 169 0.31 7.03 9.16
N SER A 170 -0.89 6.46 8.97
CA SER A 170 -2.12 7.18 8.72
C SER A 170 -3.24 6.53 9.51
N SER A 171 -4.06 7.35 10.17
CA SER A 171 -5.32 6.93 10.76
C SER A 171 -6.48 7.52 9.96
N HIS A 172 -7.44 6.67 9.63
CA HIS A 172 -8.75 7.13 9.17
C HIS A 172 -9.69 7.11 10.38
N PRO A 173 -10.56 8.11 10.55
CA PRO A 173 -11.64 7.97 11.51
C PRO A 173 -12.42 6.70 11.14
N PRO A 174 -12.85 5.89 12.13
CA PRO A 174 -13.64 4.70 11.85
C PRO A 174 -14.84 5.11 11.00
N THR A 175 -15.01 4.48 9.83
CA THR A 175 -16.19 4.68 8.99
C THR A 175 -17.42 4.37 9.85
N PRO A 176 -18.41 5.27 9.95
CA PRO A 176 -19.66 4.92 10.61
C PRO A 176 -20.25 3.72 9.88
N ILE A 177 -20.29 2.58 10.57
CA ILE A 177 -20.96 1.38 10.11
C ILE A 177 -22.42 1.78 9.87
N PRO A 178 -23.04 1.50 8.71
CA PRO A 178 -24.49 1.65 8.58
C PRO A 178 -25.15 0.68 9.57
N THR A 179 -25.58 1.21 10.72
CA THR A 179 -26.31 0.47 11.74
C THR A 179 -27.69 0.14 11.18
N TYR A 180 -27.80 -1.04 10.56
CA TYR A 180 -29.08 -1.68 10.28
C TYR A 180 -29.64 -2.46 11.49
N MET A 181 -29.04 -2.28 12.67
CA MET A 181 -29.55 -2.83 13.92
C MET A 181 -29.97 -1.69 14.84
N PRO A 182 -31.19 -1.71 15.39
CA PRO A 182 -31.55 -0.80 16.47
C PRO A 182 -30.64 -1.07 17.67
N PRO A 183 -30.21 -0.03 18.40
CA PRO A 183 -29.38 -0.21 19.58
C PRO A 183 -30.14 -1.02 20.63
N PRO A 184 -29.49 -1.96 21.35
CA PRO A 184 -30.09 -2.58 22.51
C PRO A 184 -30.34 -1.52 23.60
N PRO A 185 -31.38 -1.68 24.44
CA PRO A 185 -31.69 -0.73 25.50
C PRO A 185 -30.52 -0.63 26.48
N SER A 186 -30.06 0.61 26.66
CA SER A 186 -28.86 1.02 27.37
C SER A 186 -28.89 0.67 28.86
N ILE A 187 -27.82 0.05 29.37
CA ILE A 187 -27.37 0.22 30.75
C ILE A 187 -26.24 1.26 30.74
N ALA A 188 -26.42 2.28 31.57
CA ALA A 188 -25.69 3.54 31.58
C ALA A 188 -24.16 3.38 31.60
N ALA A 189 -23.49 3.94 30.59
CA ALA A 189 -22.05 4.19 30.63
C ALA A 189 -21.81 5.60 31.19
N VAL A 190 -21.13 5.62 32.34
CA VAL A 190 -20.60 6.79 33.04
C VAL A 190 -19.87 7.75 32.10
N ALA A 191 -20.30 9.02 32.10
CA ALA A 191 -19.73 10.10 31.33
C ALA A 191 -18.33 10.49 31.87
N ALA A 192 -17.31 10.46 31.00
CA ALA A 192 -16.04 11.11 31.26
C ALA A 192 -16.13 12.62 30.97
N PRO A 193 -15.47 13.49 31.75
CA PRO A 193 -15.63 14.94 31.64
C PRO A 193 -14.97 15.49 30.36
N SER A 194 -15.75 16.27 29.62
CA SER A 194 -15.37 16.93 28.37
C SER A 194 -14.62 18.23 28.64
N THR A 195 -13.33 18.28 28.30
CA THR A 195 -12.61 19.54 28.10
C THR A 195 -13.01 20.12 26.76
N LYS A 196 -13.68 21.27 26.80
CA LYS A 196 -14.10 22.06 25.65
C LYS A 196 -12.89 22.68 24.97
N THR A 197 -12.35 22.02 23.95
CA THR A 197 -11.53 22.67 22.92
C THR A 197 -12.01 22.18 21.57
N ARG A 198 -12.72 23.04 20.83
CA ARG A 198 -13.24 22.77 19.49
C ARG A 198 -12.07 22.88 18.50
N PRO A 199 -11.55 21.79 17.89
CA PRO A 199 -10.58 21.95 16.82
C PRO A 199 -11.32 22.27 15.51
N ALA A 200 -10.62 22.98 14.63
CA ALA A 200 -11.04 23.34 13.29
C ALA A 200 -11.68 22.16 12.54
N THR A 201 -12.66 22.47 11.69
CA THR A 201 -13.34 21.59 10.74
C THR A 201 -12.41 20.53 10.14
N GLN A 202 -12.29 19.37 10.78
CA GLN A 202 -11.69 18.17 10.20
C GLN A 202 -12.71 17.62 9.21
N GLN A 203 -12.67 18.13 7.98
CA GLN A 203 -13.37 17.47 6.88
C GLN A 203 -12.86 16.02 6.83
N ALA A 204 -13.79 15.06 6.92
CA ALA A 204 -13.44 13.65 6.80
C ALA A 204 -12.67 13.44 5.49
N PRO A 205 -11.63 12.60 5.48
CA PRO A 205 -10.85 12.37 4.26
C PRO A 205 -11.79 11.93 3.12
N PRO A 206 -11.56 12.41 1.89
CA PRO A 206 -12.43 12.10 0.77
C PRO A 206 -12.48 10.59 0.56
N ARG A 207 -13.70 10.03 0.49
CA ARG A 207 -13.87 8.58 0.31
C ARG A 207 -13.33 8.14 -1.04
N VAL A 208 -12.48 7.12 -1.02
CA VAL A 208 -11.87 6.54 -2.21
C VAL A 208 -12.64 5.27 -2.60
N LEU A 209 -13.71 5.46 -3.37
CA LEU A 209 -14.59 4.37 -3.79
C LEU A 209 -14.21 3.86 -5.18
N TYR A 210 -14.31 2.55 -5.34
CA TYR A 210 -14.00 1.81 -6.55
C TYR A 210 -15.17 0.90 -6.89
N ARG A 211 -15.40 0.68 -8.19
CA ARG A 211 -16.43 -0.24 -8.66
C ARG A 211 -15.83 -1.29 -9.58
N LEU A 212 -16.22 -2.54 -9.37
CA LEU A 212 -15.70 -3.69 -10.09
C LEU A 212 -16.03 -3.56 -11.57
N ALA A 213 -15.03 -3.64 -12.43
CA ALA A 213 -15.13 -3.52 -13.88
C ALA A 213 -14.89 -4.85 -14.59
N ALA A 214 -13.94 -5.65 -14.09
CA ALA A 214 -13.65 -6.98 -14.61
C ALA A 214 -13.04 -7.91 -13.55
N VAL A 215 -13.19 -9.21 -13.78
CA VAL A 215 -12.60 -10.30 -12.99
C VAL A 215 -12.00 -11.31 -13.95
N VAL A 216 -10.73 -11.66 -13.75
CA VAL A 216 -10.11 -12.81 -14.42
C VAL A 216 -10.07 -13.96 -13.42
N CYS A 217 -10.65 -15.09 -13.81
CA CYS A 217 -10.69 -16.31 -13.02
C CYS A 217 -9.73 -17.35 -13.59
N HIS A 218 -9.05 -18.09 -12.71
CA HIS A 218 -8.25 -19.26 -13.06
C HIS A 218 -8.91 -20.54 -12.53
N TYR A 219 -9.31 -21.44 -13.42
CA TYR A 219 -9.83 -22.76 -13.08
C TYR A 219 -8.78 -23.82 -13.35
N GLY A 220 -8.34 -24.53 -12.31
CA GLY A 220 -7.25 -25.49 -12.44
C GLY A 220 -6.35 -25.50 -11.22
N GLN A 221 -5.25 -26.23 -11.34
CA GLN A 221 -4.22 -26.41 -10.32
C GLN A 221 -3.16 -25.31 -10.39
N HIS A 222 -2.02 -25.49 -9.75
CA HIS A 222 -0.91 -24.54 -9.81
C HIS A 222 -0.26 -24.48 -11.20
N SER A 223 -0.03 -25.64 -11.82
CA SER A 223 0.77 -25.75 -13.05
C SER A 223 -0.03 -25.78 -14.34
N PHE A 224 -1.36 -25.91 -14.26
CA PHE A 224 -2.25 -25.97 -15.42
C PHE A 224 -3.64 -25.47 -15.04
N GLY A 225 -4.37 -25.01 -16.05
CA GLY A 225 -5.75 -24.59 -15.90
C GLY A 225 -6.24 -23.80 -17.09
N HIS A 226 -7.34 -23.09 -16.88
CA HIS A 226 -8.03 -22.31 -17.89
C HIS A 226 -8.41 -20.95 -17.33
N TYR A 227 -8.25 -19.91 -18.13
CA TYR A 227 -8.60 -18.55 -17.76
C TYR A 227 -9.92 -18.12 -18.39
N VAL A 228 -10.78 -17.51 -17.59
CA VAL A 228 -12.06 -16.95 -18.03
C VAL A 228 -12.16 -15.53 -17.53
N CYS A 229 -12.65 -14.63 -18.37
CA CYS A 229 -12.85 -13.24 -18.03
C CYS A 229 -14.33 -12.94 -17.83
N PHE A 230 -14.66 -12.26 -16.75
CA PHE A 230 -15.94 -11.60 -16.54
C PHE A 230 -15.71 -10.10 -16.66
N ARG A 231 -16.51 -9.41 -17.47
CA ARG A 231 -16.42 -7.94 -17.60
C ARG A 231 -17.79 -7.32 -17.73
N ARG A 232 -17.92 -6.05 -17.37
CA ARG A 232 -19.15 -5.30 -17.67
C ARG A 232 -19.43 -5.30 -19.17
N LYS A 233 -20.70 -5.48 -19.52
CA LYS A 233 -21.18 -5.35 -20.89
C LYS A 233 -21.06 -3.87 -21.32
N PRO A 234 -20.36 -3.56 -22.42
CA PRO A 234 -20.37 -2.21 -22.97
C PRO A 234 -21.81 -1.80 -23.29
N ARG A 235 -22.24 -0.62 -22.85
CA ARG A 235 -23.49 -0.03 -23.33
C ARG A 235 -23.19 0.73 -24.64
N GLY A 236 -24.14 0.73 -25.58
CA GLY A 236 -23.93 1.12 -26.99
C GLY A 236 -23.22 2.46 -27.25
N GLU A 237 -22.69 2.60 -28.46
CA GLU A 237 -21.93 3.74 -29.01
C GLU A 237 -20.74 4.24 -28.17
N GLY A 238 -19.91 3.34 -27.64
CA GLY A 238 -18.60 3.71 -27.09
C GLY A 238 -18.65 4.69 -25.90
N ARG A 239 -19.82 4.92 -25.29
CA ARG A 239 -19.97 5.78 -24.13
C ARG A 239 -19.65 4.96 -22.88
N VAL A 240 -18.47 5.23 -22.31
CA VAL A 240 -18.13 4.82 -20.94
C VAL A 240 -19.01 5.64 -20.00
N VAL A 241 -20.16 5.09 -19.60
CA VAL A 241 -21.02 5.74 -18.60
C VAL A 241 -20.29 5.67 -17.25
N PRO A 242 -20.15 6.78 -16.52
CA PRO A 242 -19.43 6.75 -15.27
C PRO A 242 -20.09 5.84 -14.23
N PRO A 243 -19.29 5.13 -13.40
CA PRO A 243 -19.77 4.09 -12.49
C PRO A 243 -20.94 4.45 -11.55
N TRP A 244 -21.17 5.74 -11.28
CA TRP A 244 -22.17 6.24 -10.33
C TRP A 244 -23.58 6.39 -10.89
N LEU A 245 -23.78 6.36 -12.21
CA LEU A 245 -25.10 6.57 -12.84
C LEU A 245 -25.91 5.27 -13.01
N ASP A 246 -25.43 4.17 -12.43
CA ASP A 246 -25.77 2.80 -12.83
C ASP A 246 -26.72 2.05 -11.90
N GLU A 247 -27.32 2.73 -10.91
CA GLU A 247 -28.26 2.10 -9.97
C GLU A 247 -29.56 1.61 -10.63
N LEU A 248 -29.89 2.10 -11.83
CA LEU A 248 -31.21 1.92 -12.45
C LEU A 248 -31.31 0.85 -13.56
N ALA A 249 -30.21 0.18 -13.94
CA ALA A 249 -30.20 -0.69 -15.13
C ALA A 249 -29.72 -2.14 -14.90
N ALA A 250 -29.44 -2.55 -13.66
CA ALA A 250 -29.08 -3.92 -13.33
C ALA A 250 -30.35 -4.79 -13.17
N SER A 251 -30.92 -5.27 -14.27
CA SER A 251 -31.86 -6.39 -14.19
C SER A 251 -31.10 -7.65 -13.77
N SER A 252 -31.65 -8.42 -12.83
CA SER A 252 -31.07 -9.70 -12.38
C SER A 252 -30.66 -10.57 -13.58
N GLY A 253 -29.45 -11.13 -13.54
CA GLY A 253 -28.93 -12.00 -14.61
C GLY A 253 -28.38 -11.29 -15.86
N LYS A 254 -28.30 -9.96 -15.93
CA LYS A 254 -27.76 -9.22 -17.09
C LYS A 254 -26.69 -8.19 -16.70
N GLY A 255 -26.04 -7.61 -17.72
CA GLY A 255 -25.09 -6.49 -17.57
C GLY A 255 -23.61 -6.87 -17.47
N TRP A 256 -23.30 -8.17 -17.42
CA TRP A 256 -21.94 -8.70 -17.46
C TRP A 256 -21.77 -9.70 -18.59
N LEU A 257 -20.56 -9.85 -19.10
CA LEU A 257 -20.18 -10.85 -20.09
C LEU A 257 -19.18 -11.80 -19.44
N ARG A 258 -19.44 -13.10 -19.55
CA ARG A 258 -18.46 -14.15 -19.31
C ARG A 258 -17.86 -14.57 -20.65
N ALA A 259 -16.56 -14.38 -20.82
CA ALA A 259 -15.79 -14.76 -21.99
C ALA A 259 -14.81 -15.88 -21.63
N SER A 260 -14.96 -17.03 -22.28
CA SER A 260 -14.05 -18.17 -22.23
C SER A 260 -13.61 -18.45 -23.66
N ASP A 261 -12.45 -17.93 -24.04
CA ASP A 261 -11.96 -17.94 -25.43
C ASP A 261 -12.99 -17.38 -26.42
N ASP A 262 -13.50 -18.20 -27.33
CA ASP A 262 -14.52 -17.88 -28.33
C ASP A 262 -15.95 -17.87 -27.76
N ALA A 263 -16.18 -18.49 -26.61
CA ALA A 263 -17.50 -18.59 -25.98
C ALA A 263 -17.81 -17.38 -25.09
N VAL A 264 -18.67 -16.48 -25.57
CA VAL A 264 -19.14 -15.30 -24.83
C VAL A 264 -20.62 -15.42 -24.50
N ARG A 265 -20.98 -15.24 -23.22
CA ARG A 265 -22.38 -15.22 -22.75
C ARG A 265 -22.64 -14.07 -21.79
N GLU A 266 -23.85 -13.51 -21.85
CA GLU A 266 -24.31 -12.54 -20.85
C GLU A 266 -24.66 -13.24 -19.53
N VAL A 267 -24.27 -12.62 -18.43
CA VAL A 267 -24.53 -13.05 -17.05
C VAL A 267 -24.83 -11.82 -16.19
N GLY A 268 -25.33 -12.02 -14.97
CA GLY A 268 -25.47 -10.96 -13.98
C GLY A 268 -24.31 -10.92 -12.98
N ILE A 269 -24.28 -9.84 -12.20
CA ILE A 269 -23.26 -9.61 -11.16
C ILE A 269 -23.25 -10.73 -10.11
N GLU A 270 -24.40 -11.33 -9.81
CA GLU A 270 -24.52 -12.44 -8.88
C GLU A 270 -23.70 -13.68 -9.29
N THR A 271 -23.53 -13.89 -10.59
CA THR A 271 -22.65 -14.95 -11.11
C THR A 271 -21.19 -14.57 -10.94
N VAL A 272 -20.84 -13.32 -11.21
CA VAL A 272 -19.46 -12.81 -11.06
C VAL A 272 -18.99 -12.89 -9.60
N LEU A 273 -19.80 -12.43 -8.64
CA LEU A 273 -19.44 -12.43 -7.22
C LEU A 273 -19.35 -13.85 -6.61
N ARG A 274 -19.93 -14.86 -7.27
CA ARG A 274 -19.78 -16.28 -6.87
C ARG A 274 -18.42 -16.87 -7.25
N GLU A 275 -17.65 -16.22 -8.13
CA GLU A 275 -16.32 -16.68 -8.57
C GLU A 275 -15.21 -16.44 -7.54
N ASN A 276 -15.53 -16.53 -6.25
CA ASN A 276 -14.60 -16.28 -5.14
C ASN A 276 -13.45 -17.31 -5.04
N ALA A 277 -13.64 -18.52 -5.54
CA ALA A 277 -12.60 -19.55 -5.62
C ALA A 277 -11.68 -19.36 -6.84
N GLY A 278 -12.25 -18.92 -7.96
CA GLY A 278 -11.56 -18.78 -9.24
C GLY A 278 -10.85 -17.44 -9.42
N ALA A 279 -11.35 -16.36 -8.78
CA ALA A 279 -10.83 -15.01 -8.94
C ALA A 279 -9.32 -14.94 -8.74
N PHE A 280 -8.63 -14.41 -9.75
CA PHE A 280 -7.18 -14.31 -9.84
C PHE A 280 -6.74 -12.86 -10.01
N MET A 281 -7.35 -12.11 -10.94
CA MET A 281 -7.20 -10.66 -11.07
C MET A 281 -8.55 -9.98 -10.90
N LEU A 282 -8.58 -8.87 -10.16
CA LEU A 282 -9.74 -8.00 -10.04
C LEU A 282 -9.37 -6.62 -10.57
N TYR A 283 -10.22 -6.07 -11.43
CA TYR A 283 -10.06 -4.73 -11.96
C TYR A 283 -11.22 -3.88 -11.47
N TYR A 284 -10.88 -2.79 -10.80
CA TYR A 284 -11.84 -1.79 -10.36
C TYR A 284 -11.55 -0.43 -11.00
N GLU A 285 -12.61 0.33 -11.27
CA GLU A 285 -12.52 1.72 -11.73
C GLU A 285 -12.94 2.66 -10.60
N ARG A 286 -12.22 3.77 -10.45
CA ARG A 286 -12.50 4.76 -9.41
C ARG A 286 -13.83 5.44 -9.68
N VAL A 287 -14.66 5.53 -8.64
CA VAL A 287 -15.91 6.28 -8.67
C VAL A 287 -15.58 7.73 -8.33
N PHE A 288 -15.64 8.63 -9.31
CA PHE A 288 -15.50 10.06 -9.05
C PHE A 288 -16.83 10.61 -8.53
N LYS A 289 -16.86 11.11 -7.29
CA LYS A 289 -17.95 12.00 -6.88
C LYS A 289 -17.69 13.34 -7.55
N ASN A 290 -18.64 13.81 -8.35
CA ASN A 290 -18.63 15.21 -8.76
C ASN A 290 -18.92 16.03 -7.50
N GLU A 291 -17.89 16.60 -6.88
CA GLU A 291 -18.11 17.61 -5.85
C GLU A 291 -18.87 18.76 -6.52
N GLY A 292 -20.02 19.12 -5.95
CA GLY A 292 -21.08 19.85 -6.63
C GLY A 292 -20.63 21.12 -7.36
N GLY A 293 -20.86 21.15 -8.68
CA GLY A 293 -20.94 22.38 -9.44
C GLY A 293 -22.20 23.15 -9.03
N GLY A 294 -22.03 24.12 -8.14
CA GLY A 294 -22.96 25.23 -8.02
C GLY A 294 -22.83 26.13 -9.25
N GLY A 295 -23.92 26.25 -10.02
CA GLY A 295 -24.22 27.42 -10.84
C GLY A 295 -23.58 27.50 -12.23
N GLY A 296 -24.40 27.23 -13.25
CA GLY A 296 -24.52 28.08 -14.45
C GLY A 296 -23.48 27.90 -15.57
N GLY A 297 -23.97 27.55 -16.76
CA GLY A 297 -23.28 27.79 -18.03
C GLY A 297 -23.08 26.52 -18.85
N GLY A 298 -23.91 26.35 -19.89
CA GLY A 298 -23.73 25.30 -20.87
C GLY A 298 -22.37 25.43 -21.58
N ALA A 299 -21.57 24.38 -21.53
CA ALA A 299 -20.42 24.22 -22.40
C ALA A 299 -20.36 22.75 -22.83
N SER A 300 -20.65 22.52 -24.11
CA SER A 300 -20.42 21.24 -24.78
C SER A 300 -18.92 20.96 -24.78
N ILE A 301 -18.47 19.97 -24.01
CA ILE A 301 -17.08 19.52 -24.06
C ILE A 301 -16.96 18.52 -25.22
N ARG A 302 -16.40 19.00 -26.32
CA ARG A 302 -15.94 18.18 -27.45
C ARG A 302 -14.86 17.22 -26.96
N SER A 303 -15.01 15.94 -27.28
CA SER A 303 -13.98 14.92 -27.13
C SER A 303 -12.83 15.19 -28.10
N SER A 304 -11.71 15.73 -27.61
CA SER A 304 -10.46 15.72 -28.35
C SER A 304 -9.73 14.40 -28.09
N VAL A 305 -10.17 13.32 -28.74
CA VAL A 305 -9.30 12.17 -28.98
C VAL A 305 -8.47 12.53 -30.20
N GLY A 306 -7.24 12.95 -29.98
CA GLY A 306 -6.25 13.11 -31.05
C GLY A 306 -5.98 11.73 -31.66
N VAL A 307 -6.43 11.54 -32.89
CA VAL A 307 -6.04 10.42 -33.74
C VAL A 307 -4.60 10.68 -34.17
N GLY A 308 -3.65 9.97 -33.56
CA GLY A 308 -2.27 9.89 -34.05
C GLY A 308 -2.22 9.06 -35.34
N PRO A 309 -1.33 9.38 -36.29
CA PRO A 309 -1.39 8.83 -37.64
C PRO A 309 -1.03 7.33 -37.70
N ASP A 310 -1.78 6.67 -38.57
CA ASP A 310 -1.67 5.30 -39.06
C ASP A 310 -0.23 4.96 -39.50
N VAL A 311 0.44 4.08 -38.75
CA VAL A 311 1.73 3.51 -39.16
C VAL A 311 1.46 2.14 -39.79
N ARG A 312 1.31 2.15 -41.12
CA ARG A 312 1.44 0.97 -41.98
C ARG A 312 2.77 0.28 -41.70
N ALA A 313 2.73 -0.93 -41.16
CA ALA A 313 3.89 -1.81 -41.08
C ALA A 313 4.16 -2.44 -42.46
N GLU A 314 5.16 -1.90 -43.18
CA GLU A 314 5.77 -2.57 -44.32
C GLU A 314 6.55 -3.81 -43.85
N ARG A 315 6.33 -4.93 -44.54
CA ARG A 315 7.18 -6.13 -44.45
C ARG A 315 8.55 -5.80 -45.03
N LYS A 316 9.61 -6.09 -44.29
CA LYS A 316 10.95 -6.30 -44.87
C LYS A 316 11.60 -7.52 -44.24
N ASP A 317 12.06 -8.37 -45.15
CA ASP A 317 12.68 -9.66 -44.98
C ASP A 317 14.10 -9.56 -44.41
N GLY A 318 14.50 -10.64 -43.72
CA GLY A 318 15.84 -11.22 -43.81
C GLY A 318 16.98 -10.50 -43.08
N TRP A 319 17.42 -11.07 -41.96
CA TRP A 319 18.81 -10.98 -41.51
C TRP A 319 19.37 -12.40 -41.34
N ARG A 320 20.37 -12.72 -42.18
CA ARG A 320 21.55 -13.49 -41.77
C ARG A 320 22.49 -12.56 -41.03
#